data_AF-A0A9E1K8M7-F1
#
_entry.id   AF-A0A9E1K8M7-F1
#
_cell.length_a   1.000
_cell.length_b   1.000
_cell.length_c   1.000
_cell.angle_alpha   90.00
_cell.angle_beta   90.00
_cell.angle_gamma   90.00
#
_symmetry.space_group_name_H-M   'P 1'
#
loop_
_entity.id
_entity.type
_entity.pdbx_description
1 polymer ?
#
loop_
_entity_poly.entity_id
_entity_poly.type
_entity_poly.pdbx_seq_one_letter_code
_entity_poly.pdbx_strand_id
1 'polypeptide(L)'
;MNDNSIQDDTDKIEAEIVNPDEILETKELDQVHSSLLPAVTQDSSVAQVDILTAYLNEIRQYENLTENEEQELAIKLRETNDSDAAYRLTTSHLMLVVRIAMTFRRQWQNMMDLIQEGNIGLLKAVKKFDPFRGVRLSSYATWWIRSYILKYMLDNWRLVRVGTTNNRRKLLYNLRKEKEKLENQGFTPTPKLLAEHFGVEESDVIDVQA
;
A
#
# COMPACT_ATOMS: atom_id res chain seq x y z
N MET A 1 35.25 1.70 10.06
CA MET A 1 34.34 2.71 10.64
C MET A 1 33.04 2.55 9.90
N ASN A 2 32.07 1.92 10.57
CA ASN A 2 30.78 1.55 9.98
C ASN A 2 29.89 2.78 9.88
N ASP A 3 29.34 3.00 8.70
CA ASP A 3 28.40 4.05 8.37
C ASP A 3 27.00 3.65 8.87
N ASN A 4 26.76 3.86 10.17
CA ASN A 4 25.48 3.62 10.85
C ASN A 4 24.50 4.79 10.70
N SER A 5 24.82 5.79 9.87
CA SER A 5 24.04 7.04 9.77
C SER A 5 22.75 6.90 8.93
N ILE A 6 22.72 5.97 7.98
CA ILE A 6 21.58 5.80 7.06
C ILE A 6 20.44 4.97 7.71
N GLN A 7 20.76 4.13 8.69
CA GLN A 7 19.76 3.30 9.38
C GLN A 7 18.88 4.13 10.32
N ASP A 8 19.47 5.13 10.98
CA ASP A 8 18.83 5.95 12.02
C ASP A 8 17.77 6.92 11.46
N ASP A 9 17.91 7.32 10.19
CA ASP A 9 16.93 8.14 9.48
C ASP A 9 15.71 7.34 8.99
N THR A 10 15.84 6.02 8.77
CA THR A 10 14.69 5.18 8.43
C THR A 10 13.76 4.93 9.61
N ASP A 11 14.32 4.88 10.83
CA ASP A 11 13.54 4.66 12.06
C ASP A 11 12.80 5.93 12.53
N LYS A 12 13.29 7.13 12.19
CA LYS A 12 12.57 8.40 12.46
C LYS A 12 11.39 8.64 11.53
N ILE A 13 11.42 8.12 10.30
CA ILE A 13 10.31 8.24 9.34
C ILE A 13 9.13 7.32 9.74
N GLU A 14 9.36 6.28 10.54
CA GLU A 14 8.31 5.39 11.05
C GLU A 14 7.41 6.05 12.12
N ALA A 15 7.81 7.20 12.70
CA ALA A 15 7.12 7.82 13.85
C ALA A 15 6.04 8.86 13.50
N GLU A 16 5.85 9.21 12.23
CA GLU A 16 4.84 10.20 11.79
C GLU A 16 3.85 9.58 10.80
N ILE A 17 3.25 8.44 11.18
CA ILE A 17 2.14 7.85 10.44
C ILE A 17 0.85 8.52 10.91
N VAL A 18 0.29 9.32 10.01
CA VAL A 18 -1.04 9.95 10.07
C VAL A 18 -2.09 8.97 10.60
N ASN A 19 -2.92 9.46 11.52
CA ASN A 19 -3.96 8.72 12.24
C ASN A 19 -4.87 7.93 11.26
N PRO A 20 -4.92 6.59 11.33
CA PRO A 20 -5.65 5.76 10.38
C PRO A 20 -7.17 5.94 10.34
N ASP A 21 -7.77 6.51 11.39
CA ASP A 21 -9.23 6.61 11.54
C ASP A 21 -9.87 7.75 10.72
N GLU A 22 -9.08 8.61 10.06
CA GLU A 22 -9.59 9.77 9.33
C GLU A 22 -9.98 9.47 7.86
N ILE A 23 -9.73 8.26 7.37
CA ILE A 23 -9.91 7.89 5.96
C ILE A 23 -11.06 6.88 5.84
N LEU A 24 -12.26 7.44 5.83
CA LEU A 24 -13.54 6.89 5.38
C LEU A 24 -14.38 6.08 6.39
N GLU A 25 -15.37 6.77 6.94
CA GLU A 25 -16.74 6.24 6.98
C GLU A 25 -17.17 5.84 5.55
N THR A 26 -17.35 4.55 5.30
CA THR A 26 -18.23 4.07 4.24
C THR A 26 -19.31 3.22 4.87
N LYS A 27 -20.51 3.80 4.97
CA LYS A 27 -21.74 3.08 5.26
C LYS A 27 -22.06 2.09 4.13
N GLU A 28 -22.51 0.92 4.60
CA GLU A 28 -23.30 -0.12 3.93
C GLU A 28 -22.67 -0.88 2.76
N LEU A 29 -22.11 -2.04 3.14
CA LEU A 29 -22.04 -3.24 2.32
C LEU A 29 -23.45 -3.83 2.23
N ASP A 30 -24.04 -3.89 1.03
CA ASP A 30 -24.74 -5.10 0.60
C ASP A 30 -25.05 -5.13 -0.91
N GLN A 31 -24.80 -6.32 -1.49
CA GLN A 31 -25.47 -6.91 -2.65
C GLN A 31 -25.41 -6.21 -4.03
N VAL A 32 -24.34 -6.44 -4.83
CA VAL A 32 -24.50 -6.71 -6.29
C VAL A 32 -23.36 -7.61 -6.84
N HIS A 33 -23.67 -8.90 -6.99
CA HIS A 33 -23.28 -9.84 -8.06
C HIS A 33 -21.88 -9.81 -8.72
N SER A 34 -21.00 -10.70 -8.24
CA SER A 34 -20.49 -11.93 -8.89
C SER A 34 -20.19 -12.06 -10.41
N SER A 35 -20.25 -11.05 -11.28
CA SER A 35 -20.18 -11.33 -12.74
C SER A 35 -19.39 -10.35 -13.60
N LEU A 36 -18.15 -10.02 -13.21
CA LEU A 36 -17.25 -9.19 -14.05
C LEU A 36 -15.84 -9.79 -14.19
N LEU A 37 -15.76 -11.10 -14.50
CA LEU A 37 -14.53 -11.65 -15.08
C LEU A 37 -14.46 -11.24 -16.57
N PRO A 38 -13.33 -10.71 -17.05
CA PRO A 38 -13.20 -10.29 -18.44
C PRO A 38 -13.26 -11.48 -19.38
N ALA A 39 -14.03 -11.36 -20.47
CA ALA A 39 -14.06 -12.33 -21.56
C ALA A 39 -12.74 -12.28 -22.34
N VAL A 40 -12.09 -13.44 -22.50
CA VAL A 40 -10.84 -13.62 -23.24
C VAL A 40 -11.10 -13.35 -24.72
N THR A 41 -10.52 -12.26 -25.25
CA THR A 41 -10.42 -12.03 -26.69
C THR A 41 -9.09 -12.64 -27.17
N GLN A 42 -9.17 -13.61 -28.08
CA GLN A 42 -8.00 -14.23 -28.68
C GLN A 42 -7.53 -13.38 -29.86
N ASP A 43 -6.53 -12.52 -29.64
CA ASP A 43 -5.66 -12.06 -30.72
C ASP A 43 -4.23 -12.58 -30.48
N SER A 44 -3.79 -13.40 -31.41
CA SER A 44 -2.54 -14.16 -31.36
C SER A 44 -1.41 -13.33 -31.94
N SER A 45 -0.71 -12.58 -31.08
CA SER A 45 0.68 -12.18 -31.32
C SER A 45 1.50 -12.78 -30.16
N VAL A 46 2.62 -13.44 -30.50
CA VAL A 46 3.57 -14.17 -29.62
C VAL A 46 3.18 -14.08 -28.15
N ALA A 47 2.53 -15.12 -27.62
CA ALA A 47 1.89 -15.12 -26.29
C ALA A 47 2.85 -14.54 -25.25
N GLN A 48 2.73 -13.23 -25.03
CA GLN A 48 3.38 -12.54 -23.96
C GLN A 48 2.68 -13.10 -22.74
N VAL A 49 3.32 -14.10 -22.11
CA VAL A 49 2.82 -14.70 -20.88
C VAL A 49 2.49 -13.52 -19.97
N ASP A 50 1.21 -13.36 -19.66
CA ASP A 50 0.79 -12.31 -18.76
C ASP A 50 1.51 -12.56 -17.43
N ILE A 51 2.51 -11.73 -17.16
CA ILE A 51 3.47 -11.89 -16.06
C ILE A 51 2.71 -11.95 -14.74
N LEU A 52 1.63 -11.16 -14.64
CA LEU A 52 0.74 -11.18 -13.49
C LEU A 52 0.05 -12.54 -13.37
N THR A 53 -0.52 -13.07 -14.45
CA THR A 53 -1.16 -14.39 -14.43
C THR A 53 -0.17 -15.50 -14.07
N ALA A 54 1.06 -15.47 -14.59
CA ALA A 54 2.10 -16.43 -14.22
C ALA A 54 2.43 -16.37 -12.72
N TYR A 55 2.66 -15.17 -12.19
CA TYR A 55 2.91 -14.96 -10.76
C TYR A 55 1.74 -15.44 -9.89
N LEU A 56 0.49 -15.12 -10.28
CA LEU A 56 -0.69 -15.55 -9.54
C LEU A 56 -0.84 -17.08 -9.51
N ASN A 57 -0.46 -17.77 -10.58
CA ASN A 57 -0.47 -19.23 -10.62
C ASN A 57 0.62 -19.84 -9.74
N GLU A 58 1.81 -19.23 -9.69
CA GLU A 58 2.91 -19.66 -8.83
C GLU A 58 2.53 -19.54 -7.34
N ILE A 59 2.07 -18.36 -6.91
CA ILE A 59 1.78 -18.15 -5.48
C ILE A 59 0.59 -18.97 -4.96
N ARG A 60 -0.29 -19.45 -5.85
CA ARG A 60 -1.40 -20.34 -5.51
C ARG A 60 -0.94 -21.74 -5.11
N GLN A 61 0.28 -22.14 -5.47
CA GLN A 61 0.84 -23.44 -5.12
C GLN A 61 1.30 -23.52 -3.67
N TYR A 62 1.52 -22.38 -3.01
CA TYR A 62 1.89 -22.36 -1.60
C TYR A 62 0.69 -22.74 -0.71
N GLU A 63 0.94 -23.65 0.22
CA GLU A 63 -0.06 -24.09 1.19
C GLU A 63 -0.39 -22.97 2.19
N ASN A 64 -1.67 -22.87 2.54
CA ASN A 64 -2.10 -21.97 3.60
C ASN A 64 -1.75 -22.61 4.95
N LEU A 65 -1.13 -21.84 5.83
CA LEU A 65 -0.83 -22.28 7.18
C LEU A 65 -2.11 -22.23 8.04
N THR A 66 -2.24 -23.22 8.92
CA THR A 66 -3.18 -23.15 10.04
C THR A 66 -2.69 -22.16 11.10
N GLU A 67 -3.57 -21.74 12.00
CA GLU A 67 -3.22 -20.80 13.07
C GLU A 67 -2.12 -21.33 13.99
N ASN A 68 -2.15 -22.63 14.31
CA ASN A 68 -1.12 -23.27 15.13
C ASN A 68 0.25 -23.30 14.41
N GLU A 69 0.27 -23.67 13.13
CA GLU A 69 1.51 -23.70 12.33
C GLU A 69 2.11 -22.30 12.15
N GLU A 70 1.26 -21.29 11.93
CA GLU A 70 1.68 -19.89 11.88
C GLU A 70 2.35 -19.47 13.20
N GLN A 71 1.75 -19.83 14.33
CA GLN A 71 2.28 -19.52 15.65
C GLN A 71 3.61 -20.23 15.92
N GLU A 72 3.70 -21.53 15.62
CA GLU A 72 4.94 -22.30 15.77
C GLU A 72 6.09 -21.73 14.92
N LEU A 73 5.81 -21.43 13.65
CA LEU A 73 6.81 -20.84 12.75
C LEU A 73 7.21 -19.43 13.20
N ALA A 74 6.27 -18.62 13.70
CA ALA A 74 6.55 -17.28 14.18
C ALA A 74 7.40 -17.29 15.47
N ILE A 75 7.12 -18.22 16.39
CA ILE A 75 7.95 -18.43 17.59
C ILE A 75 9.35 -18.87 17.17
N LYS A 76 9.45 -19.88 16.29
CA LYS A 76 10.73 -20.39 15.79
C LYS A 76 11.55 -19.29 15.12
N LEU A 77 10.93 -18.49 14.26
CA LEU A 77 11.57 -17.35 13.60
C LEU A 77 12.10 -16.35 14.63
N ARG A 78 11.33 -16.04 15.67
CA ARG A 78 11.76 -15.07 16.70
C ARG A 78 12.92 -15.58 17.56
N GLU A 79 12.90 -16.85 17.93
CA GLU A 79 13.91 -17.44 18.81
C GLU A 79 15.22 -17.75 18.10
N THR A 80 15.13 -18.24 16.87
CA THR A 80 16.29 -18.80 16.15
C THR A 80 16.68 -18.00 14.90
N ASN A 81 15.88 -17.01 14.51
CA ASN A 81 16.04 -16.27 13.26
C ASN A 81 16.12 -17.20 12.03
N ASP A 82 15.35 -18.29 12.06
CA ASP A 82 15.33 -19.31 11.02
C ASP A 82 14.77 -18.76 9.70
N SER A 83 15.61 -18.81 8.66
CA SER A 83 15.27 -18.33 7.33
C SER A 83 14.18 -19.17 6.65
N ASP A 84 14.11 -20.47 6.94
CA ASP A 84 13.05 -21.35 6.40
C ASP A 84 11.69 -21.00 7.02
N ALA A 85 11.67 -20.69 8.32
CA ALA A 85 10.45 -20.23 8.99
C ALA A 85 9.96 -18.90 8.42
N ALA A 86 10.87 -17.94 8.20
CA ALA A 86 10.55 -16.68 7.53
C ALA A 86 10.01 -16.90 6.11
N TYR A 87 10.64 -17.80 5.35
CA TYR A 87 10.22 -18.13 3.99
C TYR A 87 8.80 -18.70 3.98
N ARG A 88 8.51 -19.74 4.78
CA ARG A 88 7.18 -20.37 4.85
C ARG A 88 6.08 -19.41 5.32
N LEU A 89 6.37 -18.56 6.32
CA LEU A 89 5.43 -17.54 6.79
C LEU A 89 5.13 -16.51 5.70
N THR A 90 6.15 -16.10 4.95
CA THR A 90 5.98 -15.10 3.88
C THR A 90 5.22 -15.70 2.70
N THR A 91 5.63 -16.87 2.20
CA THR A 91 5.04 -17.47 0.99
C THR A 91 3.57 -17.83 1.17
N SER A 92 3.18 -18.30 2.36
CA SER A 92 1.77 -18.60 2.68
C SER A 92 0.87 -17.36 2.68
N HIS A 93 1.45 -16.16 2.84
CA HIS A 93 0.71 -14.89 2.90
C HIS A 93 0.81 -14.04 1.63
N LEU A 94 1.45 -14.52 0.56
CA LEU A 94 1.57 -13.76 -0.70
C LEU A 94 0.20 -13.42 -1.32
N MET A 95 -0.80 -14.30 -1.17
CA MET A 95 -2.15 -14.04 -1.67
C MET A 95 -2.84 -12.86 -0.95
N LEU A 96 -2.49 -12.63 0.34
CA LEU A 96 -2.98 -11.47 1.09
C LEU A 96 -2.50 -10.17 0.46
N VAL A 97 -1.22 -10.12 0.04
CA VAL A 97 -0.62 -8.95 -0.61
C VAL A 97 -1.37 -8.64 -1.90
N VAL A 98 -1.60 -9.66 -2.74
CA VAL A 98 -2.35 -9.51 -3.99
C VAL A 98 -3.75 -8.94 -3.74
N ARG A 99 -4.48 -9.50 -2.75
CA ARG A 99 -5.83 -9.04 -2.41
C ARG A 99 -5.85 -7.57 -2.00
N ILE A 100 -4.85 -7.12 -1.24
CA ILE A 100 -4.71 -5.71 -0.84
C ILE A 100 -4.30 -4.85 -2.03
N ALA A 101 -3.33 -5.25 -2.85
CA ALA A 101 -2.90 -4.50 -4.02
C ALA A 101 -4.04 -4.30 -5.03
N MET A 102 -4.92 -5.29 -5.21
CA MET A 102 -6.10 -5.20 -6.07
C MET A 102 -7.06 -4.07 -5.69
N THR A 103 -7.09 -3.61 -4.43
CA THR A 103 -7.94 -2.46 -4.03
C THR A 103 -7.46 -1.14 -4.65
N PHE A 104 -6.21 -1.08 -5.11
CA PHE A 104 -5.60 0.09 -5.73
C PHE A 104 -5.56 0.03 -7.27
N ARG A 105 -6.14 -1.02 -7.88
CA ARG A 105 -6.14 -1.23 -9.34
C ARG A 105 -6.71 -0.06 -10.14
N ARG A 106 -7.66 0.69 -9.58
CA ARG A 106 -8.28 1.84 -10.28
C ARG A 106 -7.35 3.05 -10.31
N GLN A 107 -6.44 3.16 -9.35
CA GLN A 107 -5.56 4.29 -9.13
C GLN A 107 -4.18 4.08 -9.76
N TRP A 108 -3.78 2.83 -9.99
CA TRP A 108 -2.44 2.49 -10.48
C TRP A 108 -2.50 1.45 -11.60
N GLN A 109 -1.76 1.70 -12.68
CA GLN A 109 -1.79 0.84 -13.88
C GLN A 109 -0.95 -0.42 -13.72
N ASN A 110 0.25 -0.31 -13.12
CA ASN A 110 1.16 -1.45 -12.99
C ASN A 110 0.96 -2.21 -11.69
N MET A 111 0.09 -3.22 -11.71
CA MET A 111 -0.23 -4.04 -10.53
C MET A 111 0.99 -4.79 -9.98
N MET A 112 1.91 -5.22 -10.84
CA MET A 112 3.09 -5.97 -10.41
C MET A 112 3.94 -5.13 -9.46
N ASP A 113 4.14 -3.85 -9.75
CA ASP A 113 4.93 -2.97 -8.87
C ASP A 113 4.30 -2.86 -7.48
N LEU A 114 2.97 -2.70 -7.40
CA LEU A 114 2.27 -2.63 -6.10
C LEU A 114 2.40 -3.94 -5.32
N ILE A 115 2.32 -5.08 -6.00
CA ILE A 115 2.49 -6.39 -5.38
C ILE A 115 3.91 -6.53 -4.84
N GLN A 116 4.93 -6.12 -5.60
CA GLN A 116 6.32 -6.21 -5.17
C GLN A 116 6.59 -5.35 -3.93
N GLU A 117 6.10 -4.12 -3.91
CA GLU A 117 6.23 -3.23 -2.74
C GLU A 117 5.43 -3.73 -1.55
N GLY A 118 4.24 -4.29 -1.80
CA GLY A 118 3.46 -4.98 -0.79
C GLY A 118 4.18 -6.21 -0.21
N ASN A 119 4.90 -6.97 -1.03
CA ASN A 119 5.72 -8.11 -0.59
C ASN A 119 6.88 -7.64 0.30
N ILE A 120 7.50 -6.49 0.00
CA ILE A 120 8.49 -5.87 0.88
C ILE A 120 7.86 -5.48 2.23
N GLY A 121 6.66 -4.90 2.20
CA GLY A 121 5.89 -4.61 3.43
C GLY A 121 5.57 -5.88 4.24
N LEU A 122 5.20 -6.97 3.57
CA LEU A 122 4.96 -8.27 4.21
C LEU A 122 6.23 -8.81 4.87
N LEU A 123 7.38 -8.77 4.19
CA LEU A 123 8.66 -9.20 4.77
C LEU A 123 9.01 -8.41 6.04
N LYS A 124 8.74 -7.10 6.03
CA LYS A 124 8.93 -6.24 7.21
C LYS A 124 7.96 -6.60 8.34
N ALA A 125 6.71 -6.90 8.01
CA ALA A 125 5.73 -7.38 8.97
C ALA A 125 6.18 -8.69 9.62
N VAL A 126 6.57 -9.69 8.83
CA VAL A 126 7.05 -10.99 9.33
C VAL A 126 8.25 -10.81 10.25
N LYS A 127 9.21 -9.95 9.89
CA LYS A 127 10.38 -9.67 10.73
C LYS A 127 10.03 -9.00 12.07
N LYS A 128 9.03 -8.13 12.10
CA LYS A 128 8.61 -7.36 13.29
C LYS A 128 7.45 -8.02 14.06
N PHE A 129 6.93 -9.14 13.58
CA PHE A 129 5.75 -9.79 14.16
C PHE A 129 6.06 -10.41 15.54
N ASP A 130 5.09 -10.28 16.45
CA ASP A 130 5.17 -10.78 17.82
C ASP A 130 4.08 -11.85 18.03
N PRO A 131 4.44 -13.15 18.09
CA PRO A 131 3.46 -14.23 18.19
C PRO A 131 2.74 -14.29 19.54
N PHE A 132 3.21 -13.57 20.57
CA PHE A 132 2.61 -13.62 21.91
C PHE A 132 1.49 -12.59 22.11
N ARG A 133 1.23 -11.73 21.11
CA ARG A 133 0.18 -10.69 21.19
C ARG A 133 -1.24 -11.20 20.92
N GLY A 134 -1.40 -12.47 20.55
CA GLY A 134 -2.72 -13.07 20.31
C GLY A 134 -3.46 -12.52 19.08
N VAL A 135 -2.74 -11.90 18.14
CA VAL A 135 -3.29 -11.43 16.86
C VAL A 135 -2.67 -12.22 15.72
N ARG A 136 -3.48 -12.58 14.72
CA ARG A 136 -2.98 -13.29 13.54
C ARG A 136 -2.03 -12.42 12.72
N LEU A 137 -1.03 -13.04 12.10
CA LEU A 137 -0.05 -12.37 11.24
C LEU A 137 -0.75 -11.60 10.12
N SER A 138 -1.78 -12.19 9.51
CA SER A 138 -2.58 -11.55 8.46
C SER A 138 -3.13 -10.16 8.86
N SER A 139 -3.66 -10.02 10.07
CA SER A 139 -4.18 -8.75 10.59
C SER A 139 -3.07 -7.72 10.79
N TYR A 140 -1.94 -8.14 11.34
CA TYR A 140 -0.77 -7.28 11.55
C TYR A 140 -0.13 -6.83 10.23
N ALA A 141 0.10 -7.78 9.31
CA ALA A 141 0.73 -7.55 8.03
C ALA A 141 -0.08 -6.64 7.11
N THR A 142 -1.40 -6.65 7.24
CA THR A 142 -2.30 -5.80 6.44
C THR A 142 -1.92 -4.31 6.52
N TRP A 143 -1.51 -3.81 7.70
CA TRP A 143 -1.05 -2.44 7.88
C TRP A 143 0.24 -2.16 7.13
N TRP A 144 1.25 -3.01 7.32
CA TRP A 144 2.55 -2.88 6.66
C TRP A 144 2.43 -2.93 5.14
N ILE A 145 1.64 -3.86 4.60
CA ILE A 145 1.42 -4.00 3.17
C ILE A 145 0.81 -2.72 2.60
N ARG A 146 -0.26 -2.19 3.23
CA ARG A 146 -0.90 -0.96 2.78
C ARG A 146 0.04 0.23 2.84
N SER A 147 0.77 0.40 3.94
CA SER A 147 1.70 1.52 4.11
C SER A 147 2.80 1.51 3.06
N TYR A 148 3.36 0.35 2.71
CA TYR A 148 4.40 0.24 1.69
C TYR A 148 3.85 0.52 0.29
N ILE A 149 2.68 -0.01 -0.05
CA ILE A 149 1.99 0.27 -1.32
C ILE A 149 1.72 1.78 -1.45
N LEU A 150 1.14 2.40 -0.41
CA LEU A 150 0.83 3.83 -0.42
C LEU A 150 2.10 4.68 -0.53
N LYS A 151 3.16 4.32 0.20
CA LYS A 151 4.46 5.00 0.11
C LYS A 151 5.01 4.94 -1.32
N TYR A 152 5.01 3.77 -1.95
CA TYR A 152 5.45 3.63 -3.34
C TYR A 152 4.63 4.48 -4.30
N MET A 153 3.30 4.46 -4.15
CA MET A 153 2.42 5.27 -5.00
C MET A 153 2.70 6.76 -4.84
N LEU A 154 2.96 7.24 -3.62
CA LEU A 154 3.30 8.64 -3.36
C LEU A 154 4.66 9.02 -3.96
N ASP A 155 5.65 8.15 -3.84
CA ASP A 155 7.00 8.40 -4.34
C ASP A 155 7.08 8.34 -5.88
N ASN A 156 6.17 7.60 -6.53
CA ASN A 156 6.20 7.34 -7.98
C ASN A 156 4.99 7.93 -8.75
N TRP A 157 4.14 8.74 -8.12
CA TRP A 157 2.95 9.31 -8.77
C TRP A 157 3.29 10.21 -9.97
N ARG A 158 4.50 10.77 -10.01
CA ARG A 158 5.01 11.61 -11.11
C ARG A 158 6.36 11.10 -11.57
N LEU A 159 6.58 11.14 -12.89
CA LEU A 159 7.85 10.74 -13.52
C LEU A 159 9.04 11.58 -13.02
N VAL A 160 8.79 12.86 -12.72
CA VAL A 160 9.80 13.75 -12.13
C VAL A 160 9.55 13.85 -10.64
N ARG A 161 10.54 13.41 -9.85
CA ARG A 161 10.55 13.51 -8.40
C ARG A 161 10.71 14.97 -8.00
N VAL A 162 9.61 15.65 -7.75
CA VAL A 162 9.60 16.98 -7.14
C VAL A 162 9.78 16.81 -5.63
N GLY A 163 10.80 17.43 -5.04
CA GLY A 163 10.99 17.41 -3.59
C GLY A 163 9.73 17.89 -2.89
N THR A 164 9.01 16.98 -2.23
CA THR A 164 7.71 17.27 -1.63
C THR A 164 7.88 17.50 -0.13
N THR A 165 7.75 18.74 0.30
CA THR A 165 7.58 19.12 1.71
C THR A 165 6.29 18.48 2.26
N ASN A 166 6.20 18.21 3.57
CA ASN A 166 5.03 17.62 4.22
C ASN A 166 3.70 18.33 3.86
N ASN A 167 3.74 19.67 3.75
CA ASN A 167 2.57 20.46 3.34
C ASN A 167 2.09 20.15 1.91
N ARG A 168 3.02 19.86 0.99
CA ARG A 168 2.72 19.53 -0.40
C ARG A 168 2.10 18.13 -0.55
N ARG A 169 2.51 17.16 0.29
CA ARG A 169 1.85 15.84 0.37
C ARG A 169 0.42 15.94 0.90
N LYS A 170 0.22 16.75 1.96
CA LYS A 170 -1.11 17.03 2.53
C LYS A 170 -2.02 17.69 1.49
N LEU A 171 -1.49 18.62 0.70
CA LEU A 171 -2.20 19.25 -0.40
C LEU A 171 -2.60 18.23 -1.47
N LEU A 172 -1.68 17.40 -1.98
CA LEU A 172 -1.98 16.36 -2.99
C LEU A 172 -3.14 15.43 -2.59
N TYR A 173 -3.21 15.05 -1.31
CA TYR A 173 -4.24 14.12 -0.84
C TYR A 173 -5.60 14.81 -0.59
N ASN A 174 -5.58 16.01 0.01
CA ASN A 174 -6.80 16.67 0.46
C ASN A 174 -7.38 17.68 -0.55
N LEU A 175 -6.60 18.14 -1.53
CA LEU A 175 -7.01 19.19 -2.46
C LEU A 175 -8.27 18.82 -3.24
N ARG A 176 -8.39 17.56 -3.69
CA ARG A 176 -9.57 17.10 -4.45
C ARG A 176 -10.85 17.12 -3.60
N LYS A 177 -10.77 16.61 -2.36
CA LYS A 177 -11.91 16.58 -1.43
C LYS A 177 -12.32 17.99 -1.01
N GLU A 178 -11.36 18.86 -0.73
CA GLU A 178 -11.66 20.22 -0.27
C GLU A 178 -12.19 21.10 -1.41
N LYS A 179 -11.70 20.89 -2.64
CA LYS A 179 -12.26 21.55 -3.82
C LYS A 179 -13.73 21.18 -4.01
N GLU A 180 -14.05 19.88 -3.96
CA GLU A 180 -15.42 19.39 -4.08
C GLU A 180 -16.32 19.95 -2.95
N LYS A 181 -15.80 20.04 -1.73
CA LYS A 181 -16.50 20.63 -0.59
C LYS A 181 -16.75 22.14 -0.74
N LEU A 182 -15.78 22.89 -1.27
CA LEU A 182 -15.92 24.32 -1.54
C LEU A 182 -16.91 24.59 -2.69
N GLU A 183 -16.87 23.77 -3.75
CA GLU A 183 -17.85 23.82 -4.83
C GLU A 183 -19.27 23.52 -4.32
N ASN A 184 -19.42 22.53 -3.43
CA ASN A 184 -20.69 22.21 -2.77
C ASN A 184 -21.20 23.32 -1.84
N GLN A 185 -20.31 24.17 -1.31
CA GLN A 185 -20.66 25.35 -0.52
C GLN A 185 -20.93 26.60 -1.38
N GLY A 186 -20.86 26.47 -2.72
CA GLY A 186 -21.13 27.56 -3.66
C GLY A 186 -19.95 28.52 -3.87
N PHE A 187 -18.75 28.20 -3.37
CA PHE A 187 -17.55 29.00 -3.60
C PHE A 187 -16.84 28.55 -4.88
N THR A 188 -16.28 29.49 -5.64
CA THR A 188 -15.36 29.19 -6.73
C THR A 188 -13.96 28.92 -6.16
N PRO A 189 -13.42 27.70 -6.31
CA PRO A 189 -12.14 27.32 -5.73
C PRO A 189 -10.99 28.01 -6.48
N THR A 190 -10.65 29.22 -6.05
CA THR A 190 -9.53 30.00 -6.59
C THR A 190 -8.22 29.50 -5.96
N PRO A 191 -7.10 29.38 -6.69
CA PRO A 191 -5.81 28.91 -6.16
C PRO A 191 -5.38 29.64 -4.89
N LYS A 192 -5.58 30.96 -4.84
CA LYS A 192 -5.32 31.81 -3.66
C LYS A 192 -6.12 31.42 -2.41
N LEU A 193 -7.40 31.07 -2.57
CA LEU A 193 -8.28 30.72 -1.45
C LEU A 193 -7.92 29.34 -0.88
N LEU A 194 -7.53 28.42 -1.76
CA LEU A 194 -7.00 27.11 -1.37
C LEU A 194 -5.64 27.23 -0.67
N ALA A 195 -4.77 28.13 -1.15
CA ALA A 195 -3.47 28.40 -0.55
C ALA A 195 -3.59 28.88 0.91
N GLU A 196 -4.46 29.86 1.15
CA GLU A 196 -4.77 30.35 2.51
C GLU A 196 -5.36 29.26 3.41
N HIS A 197 -6.26 28.43 2.89
CA HIS A 197 -6.90 27.37 3.67
C HIS A 197 -5.91 26.26 4.08
N PHE A 198 -4.95 25.92 3.22
CA PHE A 198 -3.97 24.86 3.48
C PHE A 198 -2.66 25.38 4.10
N GLY A 199 -2.50 26.71 4.28
CA GLY A 199 -1.28 27.31 4.83
C GLY A 199 -0.05 27.09 3.93
N VAL A 200 -0.25 27.16 2.61
CA VAL A 200 0.78 26.90 1.58
C VAL A 200 0.83 28.05 0.58
N GLU A 201 1.93 28.15 -0.14
CA GLU A 201 2.10 29.16 -1.18
C GLU A 201 1.17 28.89 -2.38
N GLU A 202 0.69 29.96 -3.03
CA GLU A 202 -0.18 29.85 -4.22
C GLU A 202 0.52 29.09 -5.36
N SER A 203 1.85 29.22 -5.47
CA SER A 203 2.66 28.46 -6.43
C SER A 203 2.57 26.96 -6.20
N ASP A 204 2.51 26.49 -4.95
CA ASP A 204 2.39 25.07 -4.63
C ASP A 204 1.02 24.52 -5.01
N VAL A 205 -0.03 25.36 -4.93
CA VAL A 205 -1.39 25.00 -5.36
C VAL A 205 -1.45 24.88 -6.89
N ILE A 206 -0.86 25.82 -7.61
CA ILE A 206 -0.81 25.82 -9.08
C ILE A 206 -0.03 24.61 -9.59
N ASP A 207 1.13 24.33 -8.99
CA ASP A 207 1.97 23.17 -9.36
C ASP A 207 1.28 21.81 -9.16
N VAL A 208 0.38 21.72 -8.18
CA VAL A 208 -0.40 20.51 -7.90
C VAL A 208 -1.65 20.41 -8.78
N GLN A 209 -2.16 21.53 -9.29
CA GLN A 209 -3.27 21.57 -10.24
C GLN A 209 -2.86 21.27 -11.69
N ALA A 210 -1.58 21.47 -12.03
CA ALA A 210 -0.99 21.20 -13.36
C ALA A 210 -0.53 19.74 -13.52
#